data_AF-A0A553ANK9-F1
#
_entry.id   AF-A0A553ANK9-F1
#
_cell.length_a   1.000
_cell.length_b   1.000
_cell.length_c   1.000
_cell.angle_alpha   90.00
_cell.angle_beta   90.00
_cell.angle_gamma   90.00
#
_symmetry.space_group_name_H-M   'P 1'
#
loop_
_entity.id
_entity.type
_entity.pdbx_description
1 polymer ?
#
loop_
_entity_poly.entity_id
_entity_poly.type
_entity_poly.pdbx_seq_one_letter_code
_entity_poly.pdbx_strand_id
1 'polypeptide(L)'
;MKRIYALPLIALLAAAPFALAQTDDPAPETGQDYGYTPPLADDPAAPPDGSTDEGADLIGRGMGMLFQNLLNDMAPEIDGLSQSLGDALAMLGPAVSDLSVLVDDIGNYQTPERLENGDIIIRRKPGAPPPPALGEGLGDLGRDRPGTTPEKLPVDPYQPQIEL
;
A
#
# COMPACT_ATOMS: atom_id res chain seq x y z
N MET A 1 -5.12 2.84 -32.87
CA MET A 1 -3.99 1.89 -32.84
C MET A 1 -2.75 2.61 -32.28
N LYS A 2 -2.03 1.91 -31.39
CA LYS A 2 -0.59 2.03 -31.06
C LYS A 2 -0.08 3.29 -30.33
N ARG A 3 0.17 3.09 -29.03
CA ARG A 3 1.23 3.77 -28.26
C ARG A 3 2.59 3.36 -28.84
N ILE A 4 3.49 4.31 -29.06
CA ILE A 4 4.91 4.03 -29.29
C ILE A 4 5.69 5.01 -28.41
N TYR A 5 6.33 4.46 -27.38
CA TYR A 5 7.40 5.11 -26.64
C TYR A 5 8.69 5.00 -27.47
N ALA A 6 9.47 6.09 -27.52
CA ALA A 6 10.86 6.07 -27.93
C ALA A 6 11.66 7.02 -27.03
N LEU A 7 12.14 6.50 -25.90
CA LEU A 7 13.47 6.83 -25.36
C LEU A 7 14.50 6.07 -26.21
N PRO A 8 15.83 6.32 -26.13
CA PRO A 8 16.60 7.38 -25.47
C PRO A 8 17.69 7.99 -26.40
N LEU A 9 18.34 9.11 -26.02
CA LEU A 9 19.80 9.22 -26.28
C LEU A 9 20.45 10.32 -25.43
N ILE A 10 21.35 9.88 -24.56
CA ILE A 10 22.35 10.68 -23.87
C ILE A 10 23.46 11.00 -24.87
N ALA A 11 23.86 12.27 -24.95
CA ALA A 11 25.18 12.70 -25.43
C ALA A 11 25.62 13.83 -24.49
N LEU A 12 26.27 13.52 -23.36
CA LEU A 12 27.73 13.43 -23.18
C LEU A 12 28.53 14.58 -23.84
N LEU A 13 28.86 15.55 -22.99
CA LEU A 13 30.17 16.20 -22.83
C LEU A 13 30.96 16.58 -24.08
N ALA A 14 31.06 17.89 -24.37
CA ALA A 14 32.30 18.46 -24.88
C ALA A 14 32.41 19.94 -24.46
N ALA A 15 33.57 20.25 -23.91
CA ALA A 15 33.96 21.56 -23.43
C ALA A 15 34.06 22.62 -24.54
N ALA A 16 33.87 23.87 -24.11
CA ALA A 16 34.19 25.16 -24.74
C ALA A 16 35.46 25.15 -25.65
N PRO A 17 35.63 26.08 -26.63
CA PRO A 17 35.42 27.53 -26.45
C PRO A 17 34.91 28.30 -27.69
N PHE A 18 33.94 29.20 -27.50
CA PHE A 18 33.65 30.23 -28.52
C PHE A 18 34.36 31.52 -28.16
N ALA A 19 35.52 31.72 -28.78
CA ALA A 19 36.24 32.97 -28.81
C ALA A 19 35.85 33.75 -30.08
N LEU A 20 35.51 35.03 -29.87
CA LEU A 20 35.65 36.15 -30.81
C LEU A 20 34.90 36.08 -32.15
N ALA A 21 33.68 36.62 -32.15
CA ALA A 21 33.23 37.45 -33.26
C ALA A 21 32.93 38.85 -32.70
N GLN A 22 33.91 39.73 -32.86
CA GLN A 22 33.83 41.15 -32.56
C GLN A 22 32.93 41.80 -33.62
N THR A 23 31.73 42.21 -33.21
CA THR A 23 30.93 43.20 -33.94
C THR A 23 30.93 44.47 -33.11
N ASP A 24 31.65 45.47 -33.63
CA ASP A 24 31.51 46.89 -33.33
C ASP A 24 30.03 47.28 -33.31
N ASP A 25 29.47 47.49 -32.12
CA ASP A 25 28.22 48.24 -31.95
C ASP A 25 28.27 48.93 -30.57
N PRO A 26 28.40 50.27 -30.50
CA PRO A 26 28.33 50.97 -29.23
C PRO A 26 26.87 51.06 -28.78
N ALA A 27 26.45 50.13 -27.93
CA ALA A 27 25.14 50.20 -27.29
C ALA A 27 25.06 51.48 -26.41
N PRO A 28 23.98 52.27 -26.50
CA PRO A 28 23.87 53.57 -25.86
C PRO A 28 23.80 53.43 -24.33
N GLU A 29 24.68 54.17 -23.66
CA GLU A 29 24.61 54.45 -22.24
C GLU A 29 23.37 55.31 -21.95
N THR A 30 22.21 54.68 -21.79
CA THR A 30 21.09 55.29 -21.08
C THR A 30 21.14 54.82 -19.64
N GLY A 31 21.86 55.58 -18.83
CA GLY A 31 21.85 55.46 -17.38
C GLY A 31 20.44 55.66 -16.84
N GLN A 32 19.85 54.58 -16.36
CA GLN A 32 19.05 54.60 -15.15
C GLN A 32 19.67 53.59 -14.20
N ASP A 33 20.45 54.14 -13.28
CA ASP A 33 21.01 53.48 -12.11
C ASP A 33 19.85 53.01 -11.23
N TYR A 34 19.30 51.84 -11.54
CA TYR A 34 18.54 51.07 -10.57
C TYR A 34 19.57 50.49 -9.61
N GLY A 35 20.02 51.33 -8.66
CA GLY A 35 20.95 51.01 -7.58
C GLY A 35 20.39 50.03 -6.56
N TYR A 36 19.60 49.04 -7.01
CA TYR A 36 19.34 47.84 -6.24
C TYR A 36 20.44 46.83 -6.54
N THR A 37 21.56 47.00 -5.84
CA THR A 37 22.48 45.88 -5.62
C THR A 37 21.85 45.08 -4.48
N PRO A 38 21.31 43.87 -4.72
CA PRO A 38 20.91 43.02 -3.59
C PRO A 38 22.14 42.90 -2.69
N PRO A 39 21.98 43.03 -1.35
CA PRO A 39 23.11 42.77 -0.48
C PRO A 39 23.62 41.38 -0.84
N LEU A 40 24.90 41.30 -1.21
CA LEU A 40 25.60 40.03 -1.18
C LEU A 40 25.32 39.51 0.23
N ALA A 41 24.65 38.37 0.34
CA ALA A 41 24.54 37.69 1.62
C ALA A 41 25.95 37.69 2.20
N ASP A 42 26.09 38.12 3.46
CA ASP A 42 27.35 37.93 4.16
C ASP A 42 27.77 36.50 3.87
N ASP A 43 28.94 36.37 3.24
CA ASP A 43 29.58 35.10 2.93
C ASP A 43 29.37 34.26 4.18
N PRO A 44 28.60 33.14 4.13
CA PRO A 44 28.21 32.45 5.34
C PRO A 44 29.51 32.19 6.06
N ALA A 45 29.68 32.87 7.20
CA ALA A 45 30.94 32.89 7.93
C ALA A 45 31.47 31.48 7.89
N ALA A 46 32.69 31.31 7.36
CA ALA A 46 33.34 30.01 7.23
C ALA A 46 32.93 29.19 8.45
N PRO A 47 32.33 27.99 8.22
CA PRO A 47 31.63 27.29 9.26
C PRO A 47 32.50 27.32 10.51
N PRO A 48 31.94 27.65 11.69
CA PRO A 48 32.71 27.66 12.92
C PRO A 48 33.54 26.37 12.95
N ASP A 49 34.77 26.43 13.44
CA ASP A 49 35.82 25.39 13.41
C ASP A 49 35.40 23.98 13.90
N GLY A 50 34.12 23.74 14.15
CA GLY A 50 33.47 22.46 14.27
C GLY A 50 33.58 21.62 13.01
N SER A 51 33.87 20.35 13.26
CA SER A 51 33.96 19.31 12.25
C SER A 51 32.64 19.18 11.46
N THR A 52 32.71 18.71 10.21
CA THR A 52 31.51 18.38 9.41
C THR A 52 30.57 17.40 10.14
N ASP A 53 31.12 16.55 11.01
CA ASP A 53 30.37 15.64 11.88
C ASP A 53 29.51 16.38 12.91
N GLU A 54 30.05 17.41 13.59
CA GLU A 54 29.27 18.21 14.56
C GLU A 54 28.13 18.98 13.88
N GLY A 55 28.36 19.48 12.66
CA GLY A 55 27.30 20.11 11.85
C GLY A 55 26.18 19.12 11.49
N ALA A 56 26.54 17.89 11.10
CA ALA A 56 25.60 16.83 10.78
C ALA A 56 24.79 16.38 12.01
N ASP A 57 25.42 16.26 13.18
CA ASP A 57 24.75 15.93 14.44
C ASP A 57 23.74 17.00 14.87
N LEU A 58 24.07 18.28 14.71
CA LEU A 58 23.16 19.38 15.00
C LEU A 58 21.94 19.39 14.07
N ILE A 59 22.15 19.16 12.77
CA ILE A 59 21.07 19.03 11.79
C ILE A 59 20.21 17.81 12.10
N GLY A 60 20.83 16.67 12.42
CA GLY A 60 20.12 15.45 12.83
C GLY A 60 19.25 15.68 14.06
N ARG A 61 19.76 16.41 15.05
CA ARG A 61 19.02 16.77 16.26
C ARG A 61 17.86 17.72 15.97
N GLY A 62 18.06 18.71 15.09
CA GLY A 62 17.01 19.62 14.62
C GLY A 62 15.89 18.89 13.87
N MET A 63 16.27 18.00 12.94
CA MET A 63 15.33 17.18 12.19
C MET A 63 14.55 16.23 13.11
N GLY A 64 15.21 15.61 14.10
CA GLY A 64 14.53 14.78 15.09
C GLY A 64 13.45 15.53 15.87
N MET A 65 13.72 16.77 16.30
CA MET A 65 12.72 17.60 16.98
C MET A 65 11.54 17.96 16.07
N LEU A 66 11.80 18.27 14.78
CA LEU A 66 10.75 18.53 13.80
C LEU A 66 9.86 17.29 13.57
N PHE A 67 10.47 16.12 13.36
CA PHE A 67 9.74 14.85 13.19
C PHE A 67 8.93 14.49 14.43
N GLN A 68 9.48 14.67 15.63
CA GLN A 68 8.77 14.42 16.87
C GLN A 68 7.55 15.33 17.02
N ASN A 69 7.67 16.61 16.66
CA ASN A 69 6.56 17.54 16.70
C ASN A 69 5.47 17.15 15.69
N LEU A 70 5.86 16.81 14.45
CA LEU A 70 4.94 16.34 13.42
C LEU A 70 4.20 15.06 13.86
N LEU A 71 4.90 14.10 14.46
CA LEU A 71 4.27 12.88 14.99
C LEU A 71 3.32 13.19 16.15
N ASN A 72 3.68 14.11 17.05
CA ASN A 72 2.80 14.53 18.15
C ASN A 72 1.54 15.23 17.63
N ASP A 73 1.66 16.03 16.57
CA ASP A 73 0.54 16.71 15.94
C ASP A 73 -0.40 15.70 15.24
N MET A 74 0.14 14.63 14.64
CA MET A 74 -0.64 13.57 13.97
C MET A 74 -1.11 12.44 14.90
N ALA A 75 -0.52 12.29 16.09
CA ALA A 75 -0.87 11.27 17.07
C ALA A 75 -2.38 11.13 17.34
N PRO A 76 -3.15 12.22 17.57
CA PRO A 76 -4.59 12.09 17.83
C PRO A 76 -5.38 11.49 16.64
N GLU A 77 -4.95 11.76 15.41
CA GLU A 77 -5.59 11.20 14.21
C GLU A 77 -5.26 9.70 14.05
N ILE A 78 -4.01 9.32 14.34
CA ILE A 78 -3.56 7.93 14.34
C ILE A 78 -4.27 7.13 15.43
N ASP A 79 -4.42 7.70 16.63
CA ASP A 79 -5.15 7.07 17.73
C ASP A 79 -6.61 6.84 17.37
N GLY A 80 -7.28 7.85 16.78
CA GLY A 80 -8.66 7.73 16.28
C GLY A 80 -8.80 6.63 15.21
N LEU A 81 -7.85 6.56 14.27
CA LEU A 81 -7.83 5.50 13.26
C LEU A 81 -7.63 4.13 13.90
N SER A 82 -6.67 3.99 14.82
CA SER A 82 -6.37 2.73 15.50
C SER A 82 -7.55 2.22 16.31
N GLN A 83 -8.26 3.10 17.02
CA GLN A 83 -9.48 2.78 17.75
C GLN A 83 -10.57 2.29 16.79
N SER A 84 -10.80 3.00 15.68
CA SER A 84 -11.82 2.61 14.70
C SER A 84 -11.53 1.26 14.04
N LEU A 85 -10.25 0.98 13.72
CA LEU A 85 -9.80 -0.30 13.21
C LEU A 85 -9.95 -1.41 14.25
N GLY A 86 -9.62 -1.10 15.52
CA GLY A 86 -9.80 -2.01 16.65
C GLY A 86 -11.26 -2.40 16.84
N ASP A 87 -12.17 -1.44 16.82
CA ASP A 87 -13.61 -1.67 16.95
C ASP A 87 -14.16 -2.48 15.77
N ALA A 88 -13.75 -2.15 14.53
CA ALA A 88 -14.12 -2.92 13.34
C ALA A 88 -13.59 -4.36 13.39
N LEU A 89 -12.33 -4.56 13.81
CA LEU A 89 -11.75 -5.89 14.02
C LEU A 89 -12.43 -6.65 15.16
N ALA A 90 -12.88 -5.98 16.22
CA ALA A 90 -13.61 -6.62 17.30
C ALA A 90 -14.99 -7.11 16.84
N MET A 91 -15.69 -6.33 16.02
CA MET A 91 -16.96 -6.74 15.39
C MET A 91 -16.77 -7.91 14.40
N LEU A 92 -15.67 -7.88 13.64
CA LEU A 92 -15.31 -8.94 12.69
C LEU A 92 -14.64 -10.14 13.36
N GLY A 93 -14.18 -10.01 14.61
CA GLY A 93 -13.39 -11.02 15.32
C GLY A 93 -14.01 -12.41 15.32
N PRO A 94 -15.31 -12.57 15.66
CA PRO A 94 -15.97 -13.88 15.61
C PRO A 94 -15.99 -14.48 14.20
N ALA A 95 -16.29 -13.68 13.18
CA ALA A 95 -16.30 -14.14 11.79
C ALA A 95 -14.89 -14.47 11.28
N VAL A 96 -13.87 -13.70 11.68
CA VAL A 96 -12.45 -13.96 11.36
C VAL A 96 -11.96 -15.23 12.07
N SER A 97 -12.39 -15.46 13.31
CA SER A 97 -12.12 -16.69 14.05
C SER A 97 -12.76 -17.90 13.36
N ASP A 98 -14.02 -17.78 12.94
CA ASP A 98 -14.72 -18.85 12.22
C ASP A 98 -14.10 -19.11 10.82
N LEU A 99 -13.62 -18.06 10.13
CA LEU A 99 -12.85 -18.20 8.90
C LEU A 99 -11.50 -18.88 9.14
N SER A 100 -10.83 -18.60 10.28
CA SER A 100 -9.60 -19.30 10.67
C SER A 100 -9.84 -20.80 10.93
N VAL A 101 -11.06 -21.19 11.32
CA VAL A 101 -11.46 -22.59 11.45
C VAL A 101 -11.65 -23.24 10.08
N LEU A 102 -12.24 -22.52 9.12
CA LEU A 102 -12.43 -23.00 7.75
C LEU A 102 -11.08 -23.10 7.00
N VAL A 103 -10.21 -22.10 7.17
CA VAL A 103 -8.79 -22.13 6.79
C VAL A 103 -8.01 -22.86 7.89
N ASP A 104 -8.45 -24.07 8.22
CA ASP A 104 -7.66 -25.10 8.91
C ASP A 104 -6.26 -25.16 8.27
N ASP A 105 -5.28 -25.81 8.94
CA ASP A 105 -3.90 -25.91 8.46
C ASP A 105 -3.90 -26.20 6.95
N ILE A 106 -3.46 -25.23 6.15
CA ILE A 106 -3.48 -25.30 4.67
C ILE A 106 -2.73 -26.58 4.22
N GLY A 107 -1.81 -27.07 5.06
CA GLY A 107 -1.12 -28.34 4.91
C GLY A 107 -2.02 -29.57 4.90
N ASN A 108 -3.24 -29.52 5.43
CA ASN A 108 -4.22 -30.61 5.40
C ASN A 108 -4.93 -30.76 4.04
N TYR A 109 -4.69 -29.85 3.10
CA TYR A 109 -5.34 -29.84 1.78
C TYR A 109 -4.35 -30.05 0.64
N GLN A 110 -4.86 -30.57 -0.47
CA GLN A 110 -4.15 -30.75 -1.73
C GLN A 110 -4.13 -29.43 -2.51
N THR A 111 -3.29 -29.36 -3.54
CA THR A 111 -3.25 -28.21 -4.44
C THR A 111 -4.59 -28.00 -5.16
N PRO A 112 -4.96 -26.75 -5.48
CA PRO A 112 -6.24 -26.47 -6.13
C PRO A 112 -6.37 -27.13 -7.51
N GLU A 113 -7.53 -27.74 -7.77
CA GLU A 113 -7.89 -28.34 -9.07
C GLU A 113 -8.99 -27.49 -9.72
N ARG A 114 -8.78 -27.06 -10.97
CA ARG A 114 -9.78 -26.29 -11.72
C ARG A 114 -10.67 -27.24 -12.53
N LEU A 115 -11.97 -27.14 -12.32
CA LEU A 115 -12.98 -27.92 -13.02
C LEU A 115 -13.33 -27.31 -14.39
N GLU A 116 -14.02 -28.07 -15.24
CA GLU A 116 -14.42 -27.64 -16.60
C GLU A 116 -15.36 -26.42 -16.58
N ASN A 117 -16.16 -26.27 -15.53
CA ASN A 117 -17.04 -25.12 -15.33
C ASN A 117 -16.32 -23.85 -14.87
N GLY A 118 -15.03 -23.94 -14.53
CA GLY A 118 -14.23 -22.82 -14.01
C GLY A 118 -14.16 -22.73 -12.48
N ASP A 119 -14.89 -23.57 -11.75
CA ASP A 119 -14.79 -23.64 -10.29
C ASP A 119 -13.46 -24.27 -9.85
N ILE A 120 -13.04 -23.94 -8.63
CA ILE A 120 -11.83 -24.48 -8.02
C ILE A 120 -12.23 -25.36 -6.84
N ILE A 121 -11.77 -26.61 -6.84
CA ILE A 121 -11.91 -27.53 -5.72
C ILE A 121 -10.56 -27.70 -5.02
N ILE A 122 -10.57 -27.64 -3.69
CA ILE A 122 -9.40 -27.92 -2.85
C ILE A 122 -9.73 -29.15 -1.99
N ARG A 123 -9.18 -30.31 -2.37
CA ARG A 123 -9.47 -31.59 -1.71
C ARG A 123 -8.64 -31.74 -0.45
N ARG A 124 -9.17 -32.46 0.53
CA ARG A 124 -8.42 -32.79 1.76
C ARG A 124 -7.42 -33.92 1.52
N LYS A 125 -6.29 -33.91 2.24
CA LYS A 125 -5.30 -34.99 2.20
C LYS A 125 -5.83 -36.23 2.94
N PRO A 126 -5.54 -37.44 2.43
CA PRO A 126 -5.85 -38.67 3.16
C PRO A 126 -5.02 -38.72 4.45
N GLY A 127 -5.66 -39.01 5.58
CA GLY A 127 -5.00 -39.08 6.89
C GLY A 127 -4.88 -37.74 7.65
N ALA A 128 -5.40 -36.63 7.10
CA ALA A 128 -5.53 -35.40 7.86
C ALA A 128 -6.50 -35.60 9.05
N PRO A 129 -6.24 -34.98 10.23
CA PRO A 129 -7.15 -34.98 11.39
C PRO A 129 -8.55 -34.54 10.95
N PRO A 130 -9.68 -34.94 11.57
CA PRO A 130 -11.02 -34.44 11.15
C PRO A 130 -11.09 -32.90 11.14
N PRO A 131 -11.89 -32.28 10.25
CA PRO A 131 -11.95 -30.82 10.18
C PRO A 131 -12.61 -30.30 11.47
N PRO A 132 -12.15 -29.15 11.99
CA PRO A 132 -12.78 -28.54 13.14
C PRO A 132 -14.23 -28.16 12.81
N ALA A 133 -15.09 -28.20 13.83
CA ALA A 133 -16.50 -27.83 13.67
C ALA A 133 -16.61 -26.33 13.32
N LEU A 134 -17.33 -26.02 12.25
CA LEU A 134 -17.63 -24.63 11.89
C LEU A 134 -18.48 -23.98 13.00
N GLY A 135 -18.08 -22.79 13.44
CA GLY A 135 -18.81 -22.02 14.44
C GLY A 135 -20.22 -21.63 13.97
N GLU A 136 -21.08 -21.25 14.92
CA GLU A 136 -22.48 -20.90 14.65
C GLU A 136 -22.64 -19.67 13.71
N GLY A 137 -21.65 -18.77 13.66
CA GLY A 137 -21.69 -17.53 12.88
C GLY A 137 -21.70 -17.74 11.36
N LEU A 138 -20.97 -18.75 10.86
CA LEU A 138 -20.91 -19.07 9.43
C LEU A 138 -22.06 -19.96 8.96
N GLY A 139 -22.70 -20.69 9.87
CA GLY A 139 -23.89 -21.49 9.57
C GLY A 139 -25.11 -20.64 9.20
N ASP A 140 -25.15 -19.38 9.64
CA ASP A 140 -26.25 -18.45 9.39
C ASP A 140 -26.19 -17.83 7.99
N LEU A 141 -24.98 -17.49 7.52
CA LEU A 141 -24.74 -16.91 6.19
C LEU A 141 -25.20 -17.80 5.02
N GLY A 142 -25.29 -19.12 5.25
CA GLY A 142 -25.76 -20.09 4.26
C GLY A 142 -27.23 -20.49 4.39
N ARG A 143 -27.86 -20.25 5.55
CA ARG A 143 -29.25 -20.61 5.84
C ARG A 143 -30.25 -19.57 5.32
N ASP A 144 -29.84 -18.32 5.22
CA ASP A 144 -30.66 -17.20 4.72
C ASP A 144 -30.69 -17.05 3.19
N ARG A 145 -30.40 -18.12 2.43
CA ARG A 145 -30.78 -18.12 1.02
C ARG A 145 -32.31 -18.15 0.95
N PRO A 146 -32.99 -17.12 0.41
CA PRO A 146 -34.42 -17.20 0.17
C PRO A 146 -34.66 -18.36 -0.82
N GLY A 147 -35.17 -19.48 -0.30
CA GLY A 147 -35.41 -20.72 -1.06
C GLY A 147 -34.75 -21.99 -0.52
N THR A 148 -33.96 -21.97 0.56
CA THR A 148 -33.38 -23.20 1.16
C THR A 148 -34.06 -23.67 2.44
N THR A 149 -35.31 -23.28 2.69
CA THR A 149 -36.17 -24.19 3.46
C THR A 149 -36.05 -25.56 2.76
N PRO A 150 -35.67 -26.65 3.44
CA PRO A 150 -35.87 -27.97 2.85
C PRO A 150 -37.38 -28.11 2.71
N GLU A 151 -37.90 -27.63 1.58
CA GLU A 151 -39.25 -27.90 1.15
C GLU A 151 -39.28 -29.41 1.11
N LYS A 152 -39.95 -30.00 2.11
CA LYS A 152 -40.12 -31.43 2.25
C LYS A 152 -40.77 -31.86 0.95
N LEU A 153 -39.95 -32.32 -0.01
CA LEU A 153 -40.41 -32.73 -1.32
C LEU A 153 -41.60 -33.66 -1.06
N PRO A 154 -42.77 -33.40 -1.68
CA PRO A 154 -43.92 -34.28 -1.51
C PRO A 154 -43.46 -35.71 -1.78
N VAL A 155 -43.45 -36.53 -0.73
CA VAL A 155 -43.10 -37.96 -0.86
C VAL A 155 -44.22 -38.54 -1.70
N ASP A 156 -43.92 -38.87 -2.94
CA ASP A 156 -44.86 -39.52 -3.83
C ASP A 156 -45.29 -40.85 -3.18
N PRO A 157 -46.57 -41.01 -2.80
CA PRO A 157 -47.04 -42.20 -2.10
C PRO A 157 -46.93 -43.48 -2.95
N TYR A 158 -46.64 -43.35 -4.26
CA TYR A 158 -46.44 -44.48 -5.17
C TYR A 158 -44.97 -44.75 -5.49
N GLN A 159 -44.02 -43.99 -4.94
CA GLN A 159 -42.61 -44.34 -5.08
C GLN A 159 -42.32 -45.62 -4.27
N PRO A 160 -41.76 -46.68 -4.91
CA PRO A 160 -41.36 -47.86 -4.18
C PRO A 160 -40.23 -47.47 -3.23
N GLN A 161 -40.46 -47.65 -1.93
CA GLN A 161 -39.43 -47.47 -0.91
C GLN A 161 -38.37 -48.55 -1.13
N ILE A 162 -37.16 -48.12 -1.51
CA ILE A 162 -36.01 -49.03 -1.58
C ILE A 162 -35.60 -49.26 -0.12
N GLU A 163 -35.99 -50.42 0.44
CA GLU A 163 -35.40 -50.89 1.68
C GLU A 163 -33.91 -51.19 1.45
N LEU A 164 -33.05 -50.55 2.24
CA LEU A 164 -31.60 -50.74 2.26
C LEU A 164 -31.23 -51.93 3.15
#